data_AF-A0A2U1LKQ6-F1
#
_entry.id   AF-A0A2U1LKQ6-F1
#
_cell.length_a   1.000
_cell.length_b   1.000
_cell.length_c   1.000
_cell.angle_alpha   90.00
_cell.angle_beta   90.00
_cell.angle_gamma   90.00
#
_symmetry.space_group_name_H-M   'P 1'
#
loop_
_entity.id
_entity.type
_entity.pdbx_description
1 polymer ?
#
loop_
_entity_poly.entity_id
_entity_poly.type
_entity_poly.pdbx_seq_one_letter_code
_entity_poly.pdbx_strand_id
1 'polypeptide(L)'
;MCPKLVAGMIGETVSIAAKIKNTKLTTAKEELEKWDSILRAFELLGMKVGFLRDRKHLLATFLFESEAEPAIQSYVKSKYELERVESKIPKVEEKLKALKESAKKCANVLDSLRHKVETYENIFKYVVGAPS
;
A
#
# COMPACT_ATOMS: atom_id res chain seq x y z
N MET A 1 -29.80 -13.77 34.31
CA MET A 1 -28.51 -13.35 33.73
C MET A 1 -28.05 -12.08 34.44
N CYS A 2 -26.75 -11.93 34.76
CA CYS A 2 -26.25 -10.74 35.48
C CYS A 2 -26.44 -9.46 34.63
N PRO A 3 -26.95 -8.34 35.18
CA PRO A 3 -27.17 -7.11 34.41
C PRO A 3 -25.92 -6.58 33.68
N LYS A 4 -24.74 -6.73 34.29
CA LYS A 4 -23.45 -6.37 33.68
C LYS A 4 -23.15 -7.22 32.44
N LEU A 5 -23.49 -8.52 32.49
CA LEU A 5 -23.31 -9.43 31.36
C LEU A 5 -24.26 -9.08 30.22
N VAL A 6 -25.54 -8.81 30.52
CA VAL A 6 -26.53 -8.38 29.53
C VAL A 6 -26.09 -7.10 28.82
N ALA A 7 -25.65 -6.09 29.58
CA ALA A 7 -25.13 -4.84 29.01
C ALA A 7 -23.91 -5.08 28.10
N GLY A 8 -22.98 -5.96 28.50
CA GLY A 8 -21.83 -6.34 27.68
C GLY A 8 -22.22 -7.01 26.36
N MET A 9 -23.18 -7.95 26.40
CA MET A 9 -23.67 -8.63 25.20
C MET A 9 -24.38 -7.69 24.23
N ILE A 10 -25.17 -6.74 24.75
CA ILE A 10 -25.80 -5.69 23.93
C ILE A 10 -24.72 -4.82 23.27
N GLY A 11 -23.72 -4.36 24.03
CA GLY A 11 -22.61 -3.56 23.51
C GLY A 11 -21.85 -4.26 22.38
N GLU A 12 -21.53 -5.54 22.57
CA GLU A 12 -20.84 -6.33 21.54
C GLU A 12 -21.74 -6.57 20.32
N THR A 13 -23.04 -6.80 20.51
CA THR A 13 -24.01 -6.93 19.40
C THR A 13 -24.05 -5.65 18.55
N VAL A 14 -24.08 -4.47 19.20
CA VAL A 14 -24.06 -3.17 18.50
C VAL A 14 -22.74 -2.96 17.76
N SER A 15 -21.62 -3.32 18.38
CA SER A 15 -20.29 -3.28 17.77
C SER A 15 -20.23 -4.15 16.50
N ILE A 16 -20.70 -5.40 16.59
CA ILE A 16 -20.75 -6.32 15.44
C ILE A 16 -21.70 -5.79 14.36
N ALA A 17 -22.88 -5.28 14.71
CA ALA A 17 -23.80 -4.69 13.74
C ALA A 17 -23.15 -3.52 12.97
N ALA A 18 -22.39 -2.67 13.67
CA ALA A 18 -21.64 -1.59 13.05
C ALA A 18 -20.53 -2.12 12.12
N LYS A 19 -19.83 -3.20 12.50
CA LYS A 19 -18.81 -3.84 11.65
C LYS A 19 -19.42 -4.50 10.40
N ILE A 20 -20.54 -5.20 10.54
CA ILE A 20 -21.32 -5.76 9.42
C ILE A 20 -21.74 -4.65 8.45
N LYS A 21 -22.22 -3.51 8.97
CA LYS A 21 -22.59 -2.35 8.15
C LYS A 21 -21.40 -1.78 7.36
N ASN A 22 -20.20 -1.80 7.95
CA ASN A 22 -18.98 -1.24 7.37
C ASN A 22 -18.06 -2.30 6.73
N THR A 23 -18.60 -3.48 6.39
CA THR A 23 -17.85 -4.53 5.70
C THR A 23 -17.38 -4.05 4.34
N LYS A 24 -16.14 -4.39 3.98
CA LYS A 24 -15.51 -4.03 2.70
C LYS A 24 -15.31 -5.28 1.86
N LEU A 25 -15.10 -5.10 0.57
CA LEU A 25 -14.68 -6.20 -0.33
C LEU A 25 -13.37 -6.87 0.10
N THR A 26 -12.55 -6.16 0.88
CA THR A 26 -11.28 -6.63 1.44
C THR A 26 -11.42 -7.24 2.84
N THR A 27 -12.63 -7.31 3.40
CA THR A 27 -12.82 -7.92 4.73
C THR A 27 -12.49 -9.41 4.64
N ALA A 28 -11.67 -9.90 5.57
CA ALA A 28 -11.24 -11.29 5.61
C ALA A 28 -12.39 -12.23 6.02
N LYS A 29 -12.40 -13.45 5.50
CA LYS A 29 -13.43 -14.45 5.80
C LYS A 29 -13.44 -14.80 7.30
N GLU A 30 -12.27 -14.90 7.90
CA GLU A 30 -12.06 -15.23 9.31
C GLU A 30 -12.72 -14.22 10.24
N GLU A 31 -12.80 -12.94 9.81
CA GLU A 31 -13.43 -11.90 10.60
C GLU A 31 -14.96 -12.02 10.59
N LEU A 32 -15.56 -12.41 9.44
CA LEU A 32 -16.99 -12.73 9.38
C LEU A 32 -17.33 -13.97 10.23
N GLU A 33 -16.47 -14.99 10.23
CA GLU A 33 -16.66 -16.19 11.05
C GLU A 33 -16.56 -15.89 12.55
N LYS A 34 -15.62 -15.02 12.95
CA LYS A 34 -15.51 -14.56 14.33
C LYS A 34 -16.80 -13.87 14.81
N TRP A 35 -17.39 -13.03 13.97
CA TRP A 35 -18.66 -12.38 14.31
C TRP A 35 -19.81 -13.39 14.41
N ASP A 36 -19.88 -14.38 13.52
CA ASP A 36 -20.91 -15.43 13.59
C ASP A 36 -20.82 -16.26 14.87
N SER A 37 -19.60 -16.62 15.27
CA SER A 37 -19.36 -17.37 16.50
C SER A 37 -19.91 -16.63 17.73
N ILE A 38 -19.65 -15.33 17.83
CA ILE A 38 -20.14 -14.48 18.92
C ILE A 38 -21.67 -14.36 18.87
N LEU A 39 -22.23 -14.05 17.70
CA LEU A 39 -23.69 -13.91 17.53
C LEU A 39 -24.41 -15.23 17.82
N ARG A 40 -23.85 -16.37 17.42
CA ARG A 40 -24.39 -17.70 17.72
C ARG A 40 -24.39 -17.96 19.23
N ALA A 41 -23.32 -17.59 19.95
CA ALA A 41 -23.29 -17.71 21.40
C ALA A 41 -24.37 -16.84 22.06
N PHE A 42 -24.59 -15.61 21.57
CA PHE A 42 -25.64 -14.74 22.09
C PHE A 42 -27.05 -15.25 21.78
N GLU A 43 -27.24 -15.84 20.60
CA GLU A 43 -28.50 -16.49 20.19
C GLU A 43 -28.83 -17.67 21.11
N LEU A 44 -27.86 -18.53 21.42
CA LEU A 44 -28.00 -19.62 22.38
C LEU A 44 -28.35 -19.14 23.80
N LEU A 45 -27.93 -17.93 24.16
CA LEU A 45 -28.25 -17.28 25.43
C LEU A 45 -29.61 -16.54 25.40
N GLY A 46 -30.38 -16.68 24.31
CA GLY A 46 -31.74 -16.17 24.17
C GLY A 46 -31.83 -14.78 23.53
N MET A 47 -30.74 -14.22 23.02
CA MET A 47 -30.82 -12.96 22.27
C MET A 47 -31.35 -13.19 20.85
N LYS A 48 -32.27 -12.33 20.40
CA LYS A 48 -32.79 -12.36 19.03
C LYS A 48 -31.82 -11.68 18.08
N VAL A 49 -30.75 -12.38 17.68
CA VAL A 49 -29.70 -11.85 16.78
C VAL A 49 -29.61 -12.56 15.43
N GLY A 50 -30.53 -13.49 15.12
CA GLY A 50 -30.57 -14.23 13.86
C GLY A 50 -30.49 -13.33 12.61
N PHE A 51 -31.16 -12.18 12.63
CA PHE A 51 -31.11 -11.21 11.52
C PHE A 51 -29.70 -10.69 11.20
N LEU A 52 -28.82 -10.55 12.21
CA LEU A 52 -27.42 -10.17 11.98
C LEU A 52 -26.63 -11.32 11.37
N ARG A 53 -26.92 -12.55 11.79
CA ARG A 53 -26.30 -13.76 11.25
C ARG A 53 -26.67 -13.97 9.79
N ASP A 54 -27.95 -13.79 9.44
CA ASP A 54 -28.45 -13.85 8.07
C ASP A 54 -27.77 -12.80 7.19
N ARG A 55 -27.70 -11.55 7.68
CA ARG A 55 -27.02 -10.47 6.95
C ARG A 55 -25.53 -10.76 6.73
N LYS A 56 -24.84 -11.29 7.74
CA LYS A 56 -23.43 -11.72 7.62
C LYS A 56 -23.29 -12.87 6.62
N HIS A 57 -24.18 -13.85 6.64
CA HIS A 57 -24.15 -14.96 5.68
C HIS A 57 -24.29 -14.46 4.25
N LEU A 58 -25.22 -13.52 3.98
CA LEU A 58 -25.36 -12.92 2.67
C LEU A 58 -24.06 -12.23 2.20
N LEU A 59 -23.38 -11.53 3.10
CA LEU A 59 -22.08 -10.92 2.81
C LEU A 59 -21.00 -11.97 2.52
N ALA A 60 -20.94 -13.05 3.30
CA ALA A 60 -19.97 -14.11 3.08
C ALA A 60 -20.17 -14.78 1.72
N THR A 61 -21.41 -15.10 1.36
CA THR A 61 -21.74 -15.65 0.04
C THR A 61 -21.38 -14.67 -1.07
N PHE A 62 -21.70 -13.38 -0.91
CA PHE A 62 -21.36 -12.37 -1.91
C PHE A 62 -19.84 -12.24 -2.12
N LEU A 63 -19.06 -12.24 -1.05
CA LEU A 63 -17.61 -12.01 -1.11
C LEU A 63 -16.80 -13.24 -1.53
N PHE A 64 -17.25 -14.44 -1.15
CA PHE A 64 -16.42 -15.66 -1.22
C PHE A 64 -17.05 -16.80 -2.02
N GLU A 65 -18.32 -16.71 -2.40
CA GLU A 65 -19.05 -17.79 -3.06
C GLU A 65 -19.78 -17.32 -4.33
N SER A 66 -19.73 -16.02 -4.64
CA SER A 66 -20.35 -15.47 -5.84
C SER A 66 -19.44 -15.63 -7.05
N GLU A 67 -20.02 -15.63 -8.26
CA GLU A 67 -19.27 -15.58 -9.52
C GLU A 67 -18.38 -14.34 -9.63
N ALA A 68 -18.63 -13.30 -8.81
CA ALA A 68 -17.82 -12.09 -8.75
C ALA A 68 -16.57 -12.24 -7.86
N GLU A 69 -16.43 -13.33 -7.10
CA GLU A 69 -15.28 -13.59 -6.21
C GLU A 69 -13.92 -13.49 -6.92
N PRO A 70 -13.71 -14.07 -8.11
CA PRO A 70 -12.44 -13.96 -8.82
C PRO A 70 -12.13 -12.51 -9.23
N ALA A 71 -13.15 -11.75 -9.61
CA ALA A 71 -13.00 -10.34 -9.97
C ALA A 71 -12.66 -9.48 -8.74
N ILE A 72 -13.30 -9.75 -7.60
CA ILE A 72 -13.02 -9.07 -6.33
C ILE A 72 -11.58 -9.36 -5.88
N GLN A 73 -11.15 -10.62 -5.90
CA GLN A 73 -9.78 -10.99 -5.53
C GLN A 73 -8.73 -10.35 -6.45
N SER A 74 -8.99 -10.36 -7.76
CA SER A 74 -8.12 -9.72 -8.74
C SER A 74 -8.01 -8.21 -8.47
N TYR A 75 -9.13 -7.53 -8.22
CA TYR A 75 -9.14 -6.11 -7.87
C TYR A 75 -8.32 -5.81 -6.62
N VAL A 76 -8.51 -6.57 -5.53
CA VAL A 76 -7.77 -6.38 -4.27
C VAL A 76 -6.26 -6.58 -4.49
N LYS A 77 -5.88 -7.62 -5.22
CA LYS A 77 -4.48 -7.90 -5.55
C LYS A 77 -3.86 -6.80 -6.40
N SER A 78 -4.55 -6.36 -7.46
CA SER A 78 -4.09 -5.27 -8.33
C SER A 78 -3.93 -3.96 -7.57
N LYS A 79 -4.87 -3.64 -6.68
CA LYS A 79 -4.79 -2.44 -5.83
C LYS A 79 -3.57 -2.49 -4.90
N TYR A 80 -3.32 -3.63 -4.27
CA TYR A 80 -2.14 -3.83 -3.42
C TYR A 80 -0.84 -3.67 -4.20
N GLU A 81 -0.74 -4.28 -5.40
CA GLU A 81 0.46 -4.14 -6.23
C GLU A 81 0.66 -2.71 -6.73
N LEU A 82 -0.42 -1.99 -7.04
CA LEU A 82 -0.35 -0.57 -7.40
C LEU A 82 0.24 0.26 -6.25
N GLU A 83 -0.33 0.16 -5.04
CA GLU A 83 0.16 0.86 -3.85
C GLU A 83 1.64 0.50 -3.57
N ARG A 84 1.99 -0.78 -3.72
CA ARG A 84 3.36 -1.27 -3.57
C ARG A 84 4.32 -0.69 -4.62
N VAL A 85 3.91 -0.53 -5.87
CA VAL A 85 4.74 0.09 -6.92
C VAL A 85 4.85 1.60 -6.70
N GLU A 86 3.75 2.29 -6.40
CA GLU A 86 3.72 3.72 -6.12
C GLU A 86 4.64 4.08 -4.96
N SER A 87 4.66 3.28 -3.89
CA SER A 87 5.58 3.51 -2.76
C SER A 87 7.07 3.45 -3.12
N LYS A 88 7.43 2.83 -4.25
CA LYS A 88 8.82 2.74 -4.73
C LYS A 88 9.23 3.92 -5.61
N ILE A 89 8.27 4.67 -6.17
CA ILE A 89 8.53 5.80 -7.07
C ILE A 89 9.44 6.85 -6.40
N PRO A 90 9.18 7.33 -5.17
CA PRO A 90 10.01 8.36 -4.54
C PRO A 90 11.48 7.93 -4.39
N LYS A 91 11.71 6.65 -4.09
CA LYS A 91 13.07 6.09 -3.94
C LYS A 91 13.83 6.06 -5.27
N VAL A 92 13.14 5.81 -6.37
CA VAL A 92 13.74 5.85 -7.72
C VAL A 92 14.01 7.31 -8.12
N GLU A 93 13.09 8.23 -7.83
CA GLU A 93 13.25 9.66 -8.10
C GLU A 93 14.44 10.26 -7.34
N GLU A 94 14.64 9.89 -6.08
CA GLU A 94 15.79 10.30 -5.28
C GLU A 94 17.12 9.85 -5.91
N LYS A 95 17.19 8.58 -6.32
CA LYS A 95 18.37 8.04 -7.02
C LYS A 95 18.62 8.75 -8.35
N LEU A 96 17.56 9.04 -9.10
CA LEU A 96 17.67 9.78 -10.36
C LEU A 96 18.21 11.20 -10.12
N LYS A 97 17.74 11.88 -9.07
CA LYS A 97 18.24 13.20 -8.69
C LYS A 97 19.73 13.16 -8.34
N ALA A 98 20.14 12.21 -7.50
CA ALA A 98 21.55 12.03 -7.14
C ALA A 98 22.45 11.75 -8.36
N LEU A 99 21.97 10.92 -9.30
CA LEU A 99 22.69 10.62 -10.53
C LEU A 99 22.85 11.87 -11.43
N LYS A 100 21.80 12.68 -11.56
CA LYS A 100 21.84 13.96 -12.31
C LYS A 100 22.83 14.95 -11.69
N GLU A 101 22.87 15.04 -10.36
CA GLU A 101 23.83 15.88 -9.65
C GLU A 101 25.27 15.39 -9.87
N SER A 102 25.50 14.08 -9.83
CA SER A 102 26.80 13.48 -10.14
C SER A 102 27.25 13.78 -11.58
N ALA A 103 26.35 13.62 -12.55
CA ALA A 103 26.63 13.93 -13.95
C ALA A 103 27.02 15.40 -14.15
N LYS A 104 26.33 16.34 -13.47
CA LYS A 104 26.68 17.76 -13.49
C LYS A 104 28.07 18.03 -12.92
N LYS A 105 28.45 17.36 -11.83
CA LYS A 105 29.81 17.48 -11.25
C LYS A 105 30.87 16.99 -12.24
N CYS A 106 30.65 15.84 -12.88
CA CYS A 106 31.56 15.30 -13.89
C CYS A 106 31.72 16.24 -15.09
N ALA A 107 30.62 16.81 -15.59
CA ALA A 107 30.66 17.77 -16.68
C ALA A 107 31.53 19.00 -16.34
N ASN A 108 31.33 19.57 -15.14
CA ASN A 108 32.14 20.70 -14.68
C ASN A 108 33.64 20.36 -14.58
N VAL A 109 33.97 19.15 -14.10
CA VAL A 109 35.38 18.69 -14.04
C VAL A 109 35.95 18.57 -15.46
N LEU A 110 35.21 17.95 -16.38
CA LEU A 110 35.64 17.78 -17.76
C LEU A 110 35.89 19.13 -18.44
N ASP A 111 34.99 20.10 -18.28
CA ASP A 111 35.14 21.45 -18.81
C ASP A 111 36.40 22.14 -18.24
N SER A 112 36.65 21.99 -16.94
CA SER A 112 37.84 22.55 -16.30
C SER A 112 39.15 21.94 -16.83
N LEU A 113 39.15 20.62 -17.11
CA LEU A 113 40.29 19.93 -17.68
C LEU A 113 40.50 20.30 -19.14
N ARG A 114 39.42 20.45 -19.91
CA ARG A 114 39.46 20.93 -21.30
C ARG A 114 40.18 22.27 -21.40
N HIS A 115 39.80 23.26 -20.57
CA HIS A 115 40.48 24.56 -20.55
C HIS A 115 41.96 24.49 -20.19
N LYS A 116 42.36 23.59 -19.28
CA LYS A 116 43.77 23.38 -18.94
C LYS A 116 44.53 22.80 -20.14
N VAL A 117 43.98 21.80 -20.81
CA VAL A 117 44.58 21.18 -22.00
C VAL A 117 44.76 22.21 -23.11
N GLU A 118 43.72 22.97 -23.43
CA GLU A 118 43.78 24.06 -24.43
C GLU A 118 44.88 25.07 -24.11
N THR A 119 45.03 25.43 -22.84
CA THR A 119 46.11 26.34 -22.39
C THR A 119 47.50 25.75 -22.64
N TYR A 120 47.72 24.49 -22.25
CA TYR A 120 49.00 23.81 -22.48
C TYR A 120 49.31 23.61 -23.96
N GLU A 121 48.32 23.28 -24.79
CA GLU A 121 48.48 23.17 -26.25
C GLU A 121 48.92 24.50 -26.87
N ASN A 122 48.34 25.61 -26.44
CA ASN A 122 48.73 26.94 -26.93
C ASN A 122 50.18 27.29 -26.54
N ILE A 123 50.59 27.00 -25.30
CA ILE A 123 51.97 27.19 -24.86
C ILE A 123 52.93 26.30 -25.66
N PHE A 124 52.58 25.03 -25.86
CA PHE A 124 53.39 24.09 -26.64
C PHE A 124 53.61 24.57 -28.08
N LYS A 125 52.54 25.00 -28.76
CA LYS A 125 52.62 25.56 -30.12
C LYS A 125 53.54 26.79 -30.19
N TYR A 126 53.48 27.67 -29.20
CA TYR A 126 54.37 28.84 -29.11
C TYR A 126 55.84 28.42 -28.98
N VAL A 127 56.15 27.48 -28.08
CA VAL A 127 57.53 27.02 -27.84
C VAL A 127 58.12 26.33 -29.07
N VAL A 128 57.35 25.48 -29.75
CA VAL A 128 57.80 24.76 -30.95
C VAL A 128 57.99 25.71 -32.16
N GLY A 129 57.21 26.79 -32.24
CA GLY A 129 57.26 27.76 -33.34
C GLY A 129 58.27 28.91 -33.17
N ALA A 130 58.98 28.99 -32.04
CA ALA A 130 59.95 30.05 -31.80
C ALA A 130 61.23 29.85 -32.65
N PRO A 131 61.82 30.91 -33.26
CA PRO A 131 63.06 30.77 -34.02
C PRO A 131 64.21 30.37 -33.11
N SER A 132 65.02 29.39 -33.56
CA SER A 132 66.21 28.88 -32.87
C SER A 132 67.36 29.89 -32.84
#